data_AF-A0AAP0IF78-F1
#
_entry.id   AF-A0AAP0IF78-F1
#
_cell.length_a   1.000
_cell.length_b   1.000
_cell.length_c   1.000
_cell.angle_alpha   90.00
_cell.angle_beta   90.00
_cell.angle_gamma   90.00
#
_symmetry.space_group_name_H-M   'P 1'
#
loop_
_entity.id
_entity.type
_entity.pdbx_description
1 polymer ?
#
loop_
_entity_poly.entity_id
_entity_poly.type
_entity_poly.pdbx_seq_one_letter_code
_entity_poly.pdbx_strand_id
1 'polypeptide(L)'
;MQTTGMDPITRRHVWDIIENAKKEQASILTTHSMEEADILGDHVAIMAKGKLRCIGTSIRSKSWFRTGFVTNVCFVGSTHGQSPGMNGDAVASKYDHHETVKQFFKSHLDVIPKEESKMFLTFIIPHEKEGLLTDFFSELQERVEEFGIADIQLGLTTLEEVFLNIAENAELENAVAEGAMVTLTLSTGAELIVSSFIILN
;
A
#
# COMPACT_ATOMS: atom_id res chain seq x y z
N MET A 1 -14.47 -14.18 -16.07
CA MET A 1 -14.91 -12.96 -16.76
C MET A 1 -13.67 -12.22 -17.22
N GLN A 2 -13.62 -11.87 -18.50
CA GLN A 2 -12.47 -11.20 -19.09
C GLN A 2 -13.00 -10.07 -19.97
N THR A 3 -13.08 -8.85 -19.40
CA THR A 3 -13.49 -7.65 -20.16
C THR A 3 -12.31 -6.81 -20.64
N THR A 4 -11.07 -7.29 -20.45
CA THR A 4 -9.81 -6.60 -20.78
C THR A 4 -9.59 -6.30 -22.29
N GLY A 5 -10.52 -6.68 -23.16
CA GLY A 5 -10.53 -6.33 -24.59
C GLY A 5 -11.79 -5.62 -25.08
N MET A 6 -12.71 -5.27 -24.18
CA MET A 6 -13.93 -4.52 -24.51
C MET A 6 -13.67 -3.02 -24.45
N ASP A 7 -14.37 -2.25 -25.28
CA ASP A 7 -14.37 -0.80 -25.13
C ASP A 7 -15.03 -0.39 -23.79
N PRO A 8 -14.68 0.77 -23.21
CA PRO A 8 -15.18 1.18 -21.90
C PRO A 8 -16.70 1.30 -21.79
N ILE A 9 -17.41 1.50 -22.90
CA ILE A 9 -18.87 1.66 -22.92
C ILE A 9 -19.53 0.29 -22.88
N THR A 10 -19.10 -0.64 -23.74
CA THR A 10 -19.56 -2.03 -23.75
C THR A 10 -19.28 -2.73 -22.43
N ARG A 11 -18.10 -2.49 -21.83
CA ARG A 11 -17.75 -3.02 -20.52
C ARG A 11 -18.76 -2.59 -19.43
N ARG A 12 -19.14 -1.31 -19.40
CA ARG A 12 -20.15 -0.81 -18.46
C ARG A 12 -21.53 -1.43 -18.70
N HIS A 13 -21.96 -1.53 -19.95
CA HIS A 13 -23.23 -2.20 -20.26
C HIS A 13 -23.28 -3.65 -19.76
N VAL A 14 -22.18 -4.40 -19.90
CA VAL A 14 -22.09 -5.77 -19.37
C VAL A 14 -22.18 -5.77 -17.84
N TRP A 15 -21.52 -4.82 -17.17
CA TRP A 15 -21.59 -4.68 -15.72
C TRP A 15 -23.02 -4.38 -15.24
N ASP A 16 -23.74 -3.47 -15.92
CA ASP A 16 -25.13 -3.14 -15.59
C ASP A 16 -26.07 -4.35 -15.72
N ILE A 17 -25.86 -5.19 -16.74
CA ILE A 17 -26.65 -6.41 -16.93
C ILE A 17 -26.40 -7.39 -15.77
N ILE A 18 -25.14 -7.56 -15.36
CA ILE A 18 -24.76 -8.43 -14.24
C ILE A 18 -25.34 -7.89 -12.94
N GLU A 19 -25.26 -6.59 -12.70
CA GLU A 19 -25.80 -5.96 -11.49
C GLU A 19 -27.32 -6.13 -11.39
N ASN A 20 -28.03 -6.04 -12.51
CA ASN A 20 -29.46 -6.33 -12.54
C ASN A 20 -29.77 -7.81 -12.31
N ALA A 21 -28.98 -8.73 -12.87
CA ALA A 21 -29.16 -10.17 -12.64
C ALA A 21 -28.90 -10.57 -11.17
N LYS A 22 -27.96 -9.91 -10.48
CA LYS A 22 -27.65 -10.14 -9.06
C LYS A 22 -28.81 -9.86 -8.11
N LYS A 23 -29.78 -9.01 -8.50
CA LYS A 23 -30.96 -8.69 -7.67
C LYS A 23 -31.92 -9.88 -7.54
N GLU A 24 -31.91 -10.81 -8.48
CA GLU A 24 -32.85 -11.93 -8.53
C GLU A 24 -32.23 -13.27 -8.12
N GLN A 25 -30.91 -13.43 -8.24
CA GLN A 25 -30.21 -14.70 -7.99
C GLN A 25 -28.78 -14.50 -7.47
N ALA A 26 -28.30 -15.45 -6.66
CA ALA A 26 -26.90 -15.48 -6.23
C ALA A 26 -26.00 -15.97 -7.38
N SER A 27 -25.02 -15.15 -7.77
CA SER A 27 -24.07 -15.45 -8.85
C SER A 27 -22.63 -15.45 -8.35
N ILE A 28 -21.84 -16.45 -8.76
CA ILE A 28 -20.39 -16.50 -8.51
C ILE A 28 -19.66 -16.10 -9.78
N LEU A 29 -18.81 -15.08 -9.68
CA LEU A 29 -18.00 -14.59 -10.79
C LEU A 29 -16.52 -14.79 -10.45
N THR A 30 -15.77 -15.31 -11.41
CA THR A 30 -14.30 -15.34 -11.34
C THR A 30 -13.76 -14.27 -12.28
N THR A 31 -12.86 -13.42 -11.80
CA THR A 31 -12.21 -12.41 -12.63
C THR A 31 -10.73 -12.29 -12.25
N HIS A 32 -9.94 -11.83 -13.21
CA HIS A 32 -8.53 -11.47 -13.05
C HIS A 32 -8.36 -9.95 -12.88
N SER A 33 -9.43 -9.18 -13.07
CA SER A 33 -9.46 -7.73 -12.90
C SER A 33 -9.97 -7.39 -11.51
N MET A 34 -9.14 -6.73 -10.72
CA MET A 34 -9.54 -6.28 -9.38
C MET A 34 -10.54 -5.12 -9.47
N GLU A 35 -10.45 -4.26 -10.50
CA GLU A 35 -11.49 -3.27 -10.84
C GLU A 35 -12.87 -3.93 -11.03
N GLU A 36 -12.97 -5.01 -11.83
CA GLU A 36 -14.24 -5.76 -12.00
C GLU A 36 -14.74 -6.33 -10.67
N ALA A 37 -13.85 -6.88 -9.84
CA ALA A 37 -14.20 -7.47 -8.56
C ALA A 37 -14.68 -6.42 -7.53
N ASP A 38 -14.08 -5.22 -7.54
CA ASP A 38 -14.45 -4.13 -6.63
C ASP A 38 -15.82 -3.53 -7.00
N ILE A 39 -16.13 -3.46 -8.30
CA ILE A 39 -17.39 -2.88 -8.80
C ILE A 39 -18.55 -3.87 -8.74
N LEU A 40 -18.33 -5.12 -9.14
CA LEU A 40 -19.39 -6.13 -9.23
C LEU A 40 -19.49 -7.02 -8.00
N GLY A 41 -18.53 -7.02 -7.09
CA GLY A 41 -18.47 -7.96 -5.97
C GLY A 41 -19.15 -7.44 -4.70
N ASP A 42 -20.22 -8.11 -4.25
CA ASP A 42 -20.76 -7.87 -2.90
C ASP A 42 -19.81 -8.44 -1.84
N HIS A 43 -19.27 -9.62 -2.14
CA HIS A 43 -18.20 -10.29 -1.43
C HIS A 43 -17.08 -10.68 -2.39
N VAL A 44 -15.86 -10.29 -2.05
CA VAL A 44 -14.64 -10.62 -2.79
C VAL A 44 -13.88 -11.69 -2.03
N ALA A 45 -13.49 -12.74 -2.74
CA ALA A 45 -12.66 -13.80 -2.21
C ALA A 45 -11.38 -13.93 -3.04
N ILE A 46 -10.22 -13.99 -2.36
CA ILE A 46 -8.90 -14.09 -3.00
C ILE A 46 -8.34 -15.48 -2.78
N MET A 47 -7.98 -16.14 -3.88
CA MET A 47 -7.37 -17.45 -3.89
C MET A 47 -5.94 -17.36 -4.39
N ALA A 48 -5.00 -17.98 -3.68
CA ALA A 48 -3.60 -18.07 -4.08
C ALA A 48 -3.07 -19.48 -3.81
N LYS A 49 -2.34 -20.05 -4.78
CA LYS A 49 -1.73 -21.39 -4.70
C LYS A 49 -2.73 -22.48 -4.27
N GLY A 50 -3.94 -22.45 -4.84
CA GLY A 50 -5.00 -23.43 -4.58
C GLY A 50 -5.67 -23.31 -3.20
N LYS A 51 -5.34 -22.29 -2.40
CA LYS A 51 -5.95 -22.04 -1.09
C LYS A 51 -6.71 -20.72 -1.09
N LEU A 52 -7.88 -20.71 -0.44
CA LEU A 52 -8.62 -19.48 -0.17
C LEU A 52 -7.85 -18.70 0.90
N ARG A 53 -7.42 -17.48 0.57
CA ARG A 53 -6.64 -16.62 1.46
C ARG A 53 -7.48 -15.53 2.13
N CYS A 54 -8.47 -15.03 1.42
CA CYS A 54 -9.35 -13.95 1.87
C CYS A 54 -10.79 -14.20 1.45
N ILE A 55 -11.75 -13.82 2.29
CA ILE A 55 -13.14 -13.59 1.92
C ILE A 55 -13.75 -12.47 2.76
N GLY A 56 -14.42 -11.51 2.13
CA GLY A 56 -15.06 -10.38 2.80
C GLY A 56 -15.85 -9.51 1.83
N THR A 57 -16.60 -8.52 2.32
CA THR A 57 -17.20 -7.50 1.44
C THR A 57 -16.10 -6.62 0.84
N SER A 58 -16.25 -6.02 -0.34
CA SER A 58 -15.18 -5.19 -0.94
C SER A 58 -14.57 -4.18 0.06
N ILE A 59 -15.39 -3.54 0.90
CA ILE A 59 -14.94 -2.60 1.94
C ILE A 59 -14.30 -3.28 3.18
N ARG A 60 -14.71 -4.50 3.53
CA ARG A 60 -14.21 -5.24 4.71
C ARG A 60 -13.01 -6.13 4.38
N SER A 61 -12.90 -6.61 3.14
CA SER A 61 -11.70 -7.24 2.58
C SER A 61 -10.56 -6.25 2.45
N LYS A 62 -10.84 -4.96 2.30
CA LYS A 62 -9.83 -3.92 2.51
C LYS A 62 -9.41 -3.95 3.99
N SER A 63 -10.32 -3.68 4.92
CA SER A 63 -10.05 -3.66 6.38
C SER A 63 -9.27 -4.86 6.96
N TRP A 64 -9.47 -6.10 6.47
CA TRP A 64 -8.83 -7.31 7.01
C TRP A 64 -7.38 -7.55 6.57
N PHE A 65 -6.89 -6.88 5.51
CA PHE A 65 -5.61 -7.25 4.86
C PHE A 65 -4.53 -6.19 4.99
N ARG A 66 -4.49 -5.47 6.11
CA ARG A 66 -3.58 -4.32 6.30
C ARG A 66 -3.78 -3.28 5.20
N THR A 67 -5.01 -3.04 4.72
CA THR A 67 -5.26 -1.84 3.91
C THR A 67 -5.12 -0.65 4.83
N GLY A 68 -3.98 -0.02 4.71
CA GLY A 68 -3.81 1.26 5.33
C GLY A 68 -4.42 2.35 4.47
N PHE A 69 -4.16 3.56 4.93
CA PHE A 69 -4.20 4.73 4.09
C PHE A 69 -2.81 4.92 3.49
N VAL A 70 -2.74 5.02 2.17
CA VAL A 70 -1.50 5.37 1.49
C VAL A 70 -1.36 6.88 1.57
N THR A 71 -0.32 7.35 2.24
CA THR A 71 -0.04 8.79 2.38
C THR A 71 1.21 9.12 1.60
N ASN A 72 1.09 9.96 0.58
CA ASN A 72 2.24 10.52 -0.14
C ASN A 72 2.47 11.95 0.36
N VAL A 73 3.69 12.21 0.84
CA VAL A 73 4.14 13.54 1.26
C VAL A 73 5.16 14.01 0.25
N CYS A 74 4.84 15.04 -0.51
CA CYS A 74 5.74 15.67 -1.48
C CYS A 74 6.46 16.84 -0.82
N PHE A 75 7.75 17.02 -1.11
CA PHE A 75 8.56 18.11 -0.59
C PHE A 75 8.77 19.18 -1.66
N VAL A 76 8.94 20.43 -1.22
CA VAL A 76 9.28 21.53 -2.14
C VAL A 76 10.68 21.26 -2.69
N GLY A 77 10.75 20.80 -3.94
CA GLY A 77 12.01 20.65 -4.64
C GLY A 77 12.70 22.00 -4.75
N SER A 78 13.90 22.13 -4.19
CA SER A 78 14.73 23.31 -4.38
C SER A 78 15.13 23.38 -5.85
N THR A 79 14.35 24.08 -6.67
CA THR A 79 14.76 24.49 -8.01
C THR A 79 15.90 25.48 -7.84
N HIS A 80 17.14 25.01 -7.94
CA HIS A 80 18.29 25.91 -8.01
C HIS A 80 18.22 26.70 -9.33
N GLY A 81 17.61 27.89 -9.27
CA GLY A 81 18.16 29.06 -9.95
C GLY A 81 19.53 29.38 -9.36
N GLN A 82 20.50 29.66 -10.22
CA GLN A 82 21.95 29.68 -9.99
C GLN A 82 22.44 30.69 -8.93
N SER A 83 23.52 30.35 -8.23
CA SER A 83 24.74 31.18 -8.16
C SER A 83 25.94 30.37 -7.63
N PRO A 84 27.10 30.37 -8.33
CA PRO A 84 28.33 29.75 -7.84
C PRO A 84 29.08 30.76 -6.97
N GLY A 85 29.09 30.55 -5.66
CA GLY A 85 29.80 31.43 -4.75
C GLY A 85 29.86 30.90 -3.32
N MET A 86 31.03 30.36 -2.98
CA MET A 86 31.61 30.23 -1.64
C MET A 86 31.16 29.09 -0.70
N ASN A 87 32.14 28.19 -0.53
CA ASN A 87 32.61 27.57 0.70
C ASN A 87 31.81 26.39 1.29
N GLY A 88 32.59 25.33 1.57
CA GLY A 88 32.13 24.01 1.99
C GLY A 88 31.40 23.99 3.33
N ASP A 89 30.74 22.85 3.55
CA ASP A 89 29.93 22.43 4.71
C ASP A 89 28.41 22.60 4.63
N ALA A 90 27.84 22.83 3.43
CA ALA A 90 26.38 22.91 3.23
C ALA A 90 25.70 21.62 2.69
N VAL A 91 26.32 20.44 2.81
CA VAL A 91 25.72 19.18 2.32
C VAL A 91 24.78 18.54 3.36
N ALA A 92 24.86 18.94 4.64
CA ALA A 92 24.03 18.38 5.72
C ALA A 92 22.62 19.00 5.83
N SER A 93 22.38 20.19 5.27
CA SER A 93 21.11 20.94 5.45
C SER A 93 19.98 20.50 4.50
N LYS A 94 20.22 19.56 3.58
CA LYS A 94 19.30 19.28 2.45
C LYS A 94 18.31 18.14 2.68
N TYR A 95 18.45 17.39 3.78
CA TYR A 95 17.60 16.22 4.11
C TYR A 95 16.97 16.28 5.51
N ASP A 96 17.08 17.41 6.21
CA ASP A 96 16.58 17.57 7.59
C ASP A 96 15.05 17.44 7.67
N HIS A 97 14.36 17.96 6.65
CA HIS A 97 12.91 17.88 6.53
C HIS A 97 12.38 16.44 6.40
N HIS A 98 13.12 15.54 5.72
CA HIS A 98 12.71 14.14 5.61
C HIS A 98 12.78 13.44 6.97
N GLU A 99 13.88 13.62 7.70
CA GLU A 99 14.05 12.99 9.01
C GLU A 99 13.01 13.53 10.00
N THR A 100 12.69 14.82 9.93
CA THR A 100 11.63 15.43 10.75
C THR A 100 10.26 14.82 10.45
N VAL A 101 9.89 14.69 9.18
CA VAL A 101 8.61 14.05 8.78
C VAL A 101 8.59 12.57 9.17
N LYS A 102 9.69 11.82 8.96
CA LYS A 102 9.77 10.42 9.40
C LYS A 102 9.61 10.28 10.91
N GLN A 103 10.25 11.15 11.68
CA GLN A 103 10.10 11.17 13.14
C GLN A 103 8.67 11.50 13.55
N PHE A 104 8.02 12.47 12.89
CA PHE A 104 6.63 12.82 13.14
C PHE A 104 5.66 11.64 12.89
N PHE A 105 5.79 10.97 11.75
CA PHE A 105 5.00 9.77 11.43
C PHE A 105 5.28 8.63 12.40
N LYS A 106 6.55 8.44 12.81
CA LYS A 106 6.94 7.42 13.78
C LYS A 106 6.43 7.72 15.18
N SER A 107 6.45 8.96 15.66
CA SER A 107 6.00 9.30 17.01
C SER A 107 4.48 9.22 17.16
N HIS A 108 3.72 9.64 16.15
CA HIS A 108 2.26 9.71 16.23
C HIS A 108 1.58 8.40 15.80
N LEU A 109 2.12 7.73 14.79
CA LEU A 109 1.46 6.57 14.17
C LEU A 109 2.26 5.26 14.29
N ASP A 110 3.53 5.33 14.69
CA ASP A 110 4.49 4.20 14.69
C ASP A 110 4.65 3.56 13.31
N VAL A 111 4.71 4.40 12.27
CA VAL A 111 4.88 3.96 10.87
C VAL A 111 6.20 4.45 10.30
N ILE A 112 6.75 3.64 9.40
CA ILE A 112 7.96 3.94 8.63
C ILE A 112 7.61 4.13 7.15
N PRO A 113 8.40 4.91 6.39
CA PRO A 113 8.16 5.07 4.96
C PRO A 113 8.32 3.73 4.23
N LYS A 114 7.34 3.39 3.39
CA LYS A 114 7.39 2.27 2.44
C LYS A 114 8.33 2.59 1.28
N GLU A 115 8.31 3.85 0.84
CA GLU A 115 9.15 4.35 -0.26
C GLU A 115 9.69 5.72 0.12
N GLU A 116 10.96 5.95 -0.22
CA GLU A 116 11.64 7.21 0.02
C GLU A 116 12.38 7.67 -1.24
N SER A 117 12.08 8.91 -1.64
CA SER A 117 12.73 9.61 -2.74
C SER A 117 13.04 11.03 -2.33
N LYS A 118 13.94 11.72 -3.03
CA LYS A 118 14.33 13.11 -2.72
C LYS A 118 13.17 14.11 -2.77
N MET A 119 12.09 13.77 -3.44
CA MET A 119 10.95 14.67 -3.64
C MET A 119 9.70 14.20 -2.90
N PHE A 120 9.66 12.97 -2.40
CA PHE A 120 8.49 12.44 -1.72
C PHE A 120 8.79 11.29 -0.77
N LEU A 121 7.94 11.13 0.23
CA LEU A 121 7.87 9.97 1.12
C LEU A 121 6.49 9.32 1.01
N THR A 122 6.47 7.99 0.93
CA THR A 122 5.23 7.21 0.88
C THR A 122 5.08 6.40 2.15
N PHE A 123 3.96 6.55 2.84
CA PHE A 123 3.64 5.82 4.07
C PHE A 123 2.39 4.94 3.87
N ILE A 124 2.36 3.80 4.56
CA ILE A 124 1.14 3.00 4.72
C ILE A 124 0.71 3.11 6.17
N ILE A 125 -0.40 3.79 6.43
CA ILE A 125 -0.94 3.97 7.78
C ILE A 125 -1.99 2.89 8.05
N PRO A 126 -1.79 1.95 8.99
CA PRO A 126 -2.74 0.88 9.25
C PRO A 126 -4.16 1.38 9.58
N HIS A 127 -5.18 0.63 9.17
CA HIS A 127 -6.58 0.97 9.44
C HIS A 127 -6.90 1.09 10.94
N GLU A 128 -6.16 0.40 11.83
CA GLU A 128 -6.38 0.55 13.29
C GLU A 128 -6.07 1.97 13.79
N LYS A 129 -5.32 2.75 13.02
CA LYS A 129 -4.94 4.14 13.31
C LYS A 129 -5.89 5.17 12.69
N GLU A 130 -6.96 4.73 12.01
CA GLU A 130 -7.93 5.63 11.34
C GLU A 130 -8.47 6.70 12.28
N GLY A 131 -8.82 6.33 13.52
CA GLY A 131 -9.35 7.27 14.52
C GLY A 131 -8.37 8.37 14.95
N LEU A 132 -7.07 8.22 14.67
CA LEU A 132 -6.04 9.21 14.97
C LEU A 132 -5.75 10.13 13.78
N LEU A 133 -6.25 9.80 12.58
CA LEU A 133 -5.89 10.52 11.35
C LEU A 133 -6.39 11.95 11.35
N THR A 134 -7.57 12.23 11.92
CA THR A 134 -8.12 13.58 11.96
C THR A 134 -7.21 14.54 12.72
N ASP A 135 -6.79 14.15 13.92
CA ASP A 135 -5.89 14.97 14.76
C ASP A 135 -4.49 15.01 14.14
N PHE A 136 -3.99 13.87 13.66
CA PHE A 136 -2.69 13.76 13.02
C PHE A 136 -2.55 14.67 11.79
N PHE A 137 -3.51 14.64 10.86
CA PHE A 137 -3.46 15.47 9.66
C PHE A 137 -3.72 16.94 9.96
N SER A 138 -4.50 17.26 11.01
CA SER A 138 -4.66 18.63 11.47
C SER A 138 -3.32 19.21 11.97
N GLU A 139 -2.62 18.47 12.83
CA GLU A 139 -1.28 18.88 13.32
C GLU A 139 -0.25 18.92 12.19
N LEU A 140 -0.27 17.94 11.29
CA LEU A 140 0.61 17.91 10.12
C LEU A 140 0.38 19.13 9.23
N GLN A 141 -0.89 19.51 9.00
CA GLN A 141 -1.27 20.65 8.17
C GLN A 141 -0.83 22.00 8.77
N GLU A 142 -0.89 22.13 10.10
CA GLU A 142 -0.39 23.32 10.79
C GLU A 142 1.14 23.48 10.68
N ARG A 143 1.87 22.38 10.48
CA ARG A 143 3.34 22.35 10.40
C ARG A 143 3.89 22.09 8.99
N VAL A 144 3.06 22.20 7.94
CA VAL A 144 3.48 21.98 6.54
C VAL A 144 4.65 22.88 6.14
N GLU A 145 4.62 24.17 6.53
CA GLU A 145 5.70 25.11 6.23
C GLU A 145 7.00 24.78 6.97
N GLU A 146 6.90 24.37 8.25
CA GLU A 146 8.04 23.94 9.07
C GLU A 146 8.69 22.67 8.51
N PHE A 147 7.87 21.75 7.99
CA PHE A 147 8.33 20.49 7.43
C PHE A 147 8.73 20.58 5.94
N GLY A 148 8.62 21.75 5.31
CA GLY A 148 8.96 21.93 3.89
C GLY A 148 8.12 21.08 2.94
N ILE A 149 6.88 20.75 3.34
CA ILE A 149 5.96 19.91 2.59
C ILE A 149 5.28 20.77 1.51
N ALA A 150 5.28 20.30 0.27
CA ALA A 150 4.60 20.94 -0.85
C ALA A 150 3.15 20.46 -1.00
N ASP A 151 2.93 19.16 -0.81
CA ASP A 151 1.63 18.51 -1.02
C ASP A 151 1.53 17.25 -0.17
N ILE A 152 0.32 16.93 0.29
CA ILE A 152 0.00 15.71 1.04
C ILE A 152 -1.19 15.05 0.39
N GLN A 153 -1.04 13.80 -0.04
CA GLN A 153 -2.10 13.02 -0.63
C GLN A 153 -2.42 11.82 0.25
N LEU A 154 -3.68 11.72 0.65
CA LEU A 154 -4.22 10.57 1.37
C LEU A 154 -5.10 9.75 0.43
N GLY A 155 -4.77 8.48 0.24
CA GLY A 155 -5.53 7.53 -0.54
C GLY A 155 -5.85 6.27 0.25
N LEU A 156 -6.80 5.49 -0.23
CA LEU A 156 -7.05 4.14 0.24
C LEU A 156 -6.20 3.15 -0.56
N THR A 157 -5.70 2.10 0.09
CA THR A 157 -5.07 0.96 -0.61
C THR A 157 -6.07 0.35 -1.61
N THR A 158 -5.60 0.06 -2.83
CA THR A 158 -6.47 -0.54 -3.86
C THR A 158 -6.61 -2.05 -3.67
N LEU A 159 -7.60 -2.67 -4.32
CA LEU A 159 -7.78 -4.13 -4.23
C LEU A 159 -6.61 -4.88 -4.91
N GLU A 160 -5.98 -4.27 -5.92
CA GLU A 160 -4.75 -4.75 -6.54
C GLU A 160 -3.59 -4.83 -5.53
N GLU A 161 -3.39 -3.80 -4.72
CA GLU A 161 -2.34 -3.80 -3.70
C GLU A 161 -2.59 -4.86 -2.62
N VAL A 162 -3.85 -5.05 -2.22
CA VAL A 162 -4.26 -6.13 -1.31
C VAL A 162 -3.91 -7.49 -1.89
N PHE A 163 -4.23 -7.70 -3.17
CA PHE A 163 -3.93 -8.95 -3.85
C PHE A 163 -2.42 -9.22 -3.92
N LEU A 164 -1.61 -8.22 -4.26
CA LEU A 164 -0.16 -8.36 -4.33
C LEU A 164 0.44 -8.76 -2.98
N ASN A 165 0.00 -8.12 -1.88
CA ASN A 165 0.44 -8.45 -0.54
C ASN A 165 0.06 -9.89 -0.13
N ILE A 166 -1.16 -10.34 -0.49
CA ILE A 166 -1.59 -11.72 -0.23
C ILE A 166 -0.78 -12.72 -1.06
N ALA A 167 -0.48 -12.40 -2.31
CA ALA A 167 0.32 -13.25 -3.19
C ALA A 167 1.74 -13.41 -2.64
N GLU A 168 2.39 -12.32 -2.25
CA GLU A 168 3.73 -12.32 -1.64
C GLU A 168 3.75 -13.15 -0.34
N ASN A 169 2.80 -12.93 0.57
CA ASN A 169 2.72 -13.71 1.80
C ASN A 169 2.43 -15.20 1.54
N ALA A 170 1.61 -15.51 0.52
CA ALA A 170 1.34 -16.89 0.14
C ALA A 170 2.57 -17.59 -0.46
N GLU A 171 3.43 -16.85 -1.17
CA GLU A 171 4.72 -17.36 -1.66
C GLU A 171 5.68 -17.64 -0.51
N LEU A 172 5.79 -16.72 0.45
CA LEU A 172 6.63 -16.89 1.63
C LEU A 172 6.18 -18.11 2.46
N GLU A 173 4.89 -18.24 2.74
CA GLU A 173 4.34 -19.39 3.48
C GLU A 173 4.56 -20.72 2.74
N ASN A 174 4.41 -20.73 1.41
CA ASN A 174 4.66 -21.94 0.63
C ASN A 174 6.15 -22.30 0.63
N ALA A 175 7.06 -21.32 0.50
CA ALA A 175 8.50 -21.57 0.60
C ALA A 175 8.89 -22.16 1.96
N VAL A 176 8.27 -21.66 3.04
CA VAL A 176 8.42 -22.20 4.40
C VAL A 176 7.87 -23.63 4.50
N ALA A 177 6.71 -23.91 3.90
CA ALA A 177 6.08 -25.23 3.91
C ALA A 177 6.81 -26.28 3.05
N GLU A 178 7.47 -25.85 1.97
CA GLU A 178 8.27 -26.69 1.08
C GLU A 178 9.73 -26.86 1.57
N GLY A 179 10.10 -26.23 2.68
CA GLY A 179 11.46 -26.31 3.25
C GLY A 179 12.52 -25.60 2.41
N ALA A 180 12.11 -24.68 1.53
CA ALA A 180 13.02 -23.92 0.68
C ALA A 180 13.64 -22.75 1.47
N MET A 181 14.96 -22.59 1.33
CA MET A 181 15.72 -21.54 2.00
C MET A 181 15.47 -20.18 1.33
N VAL A 182 14.96 -19.22 2.10
CA VAL A 182 14.79 -17.83 1.66
C VAL A 182 15.88 -16.97 2.31
N THR A 183 16.68 -16.30 1.50
CA THR A 183 17.65 -15.31 1.96
C THR A 183 16.94 -13.96 2.05
N LEU A 184 16.83 -13.41 3.26
CA LEU A 184 16.31 -12.07 3.47
C LEU A 184 17.49 -11.11 3.57
N THR A 185 17.58 -10.18 2.61
CA THR A 185 18.51 -9.05 2.67
C THR A 185 17.86 -7.92 3.46
N LEU A 186 18.33 -7.71 4.70
CA LEU A 186 17.93 -6.58 5.51
C LEU A 186 18.54 -5.28 4.96
N SER A 187 17.85 -4.16 5.15
CA SER A 187 18.31 -2.81 4.77
C SER A 187 19.63 -2.37 5.43
N THR A 188 20.13 -3.15 6.41
CA THR A 188 21.44 -3.00 7.04
C THR A 188 22.58 -3.71 6.31
N GLY A 189 22.30 -4.39 5.19
CA GLY A 189 23.28 -5.18 4.44
C GLY A 189 23.60 -6.55 5.05
N ALA A 190 22.86 -6.96 6.09
CA ALA A 190 22.96 -8.29 6.67
C ALA A 190 22.11 -9.30 5.86
N GLU A 191 22.74 -10.39 5.41
CA GLU A 191 22.04 -11.54 4.84
C GLU A 191 21.62 -12.50 5.96
N LEU A 192 20.31 -12.65 6.16
CA LEU A 192 19.77 -13.66 7.06
C LEU A 192 19.32 -14.88 6.27
N ILE A 193 19.91 -16.01 6.62
CA ILE A 193 19.53 -17.33 6.14
C ILE A 193 18.54 -17.92 7.16
N VAL A 194 17.25 -17.97 6.80
CA VAL A 194 16.23 -18.58 7.65
C VAL A 194 16.02 -20.03 7.22
N SER A 195 16.40 -20.99 8.07
CA SER A 195 16.10 -22.41 7.90
C SER A 195 15.00 -22.81 8.89
N SER A 196 13.86 -23.29 8.39
CA SER A 196 12.82 -23.88 9.24
C SER A 196 13.17 -25.32 9.58
N PHE A 197 13.77 -25.55 10.75
CA PHE A 197 13.68 -26.83 11.45
C PHE A 197 12.53 -26.73 12.45
N ILE A 198 11.37 -27.28 12.12
CA ILE A 198 10.37 -27.68 13.11
C ILE A 198 10.21 -29.20 12.97
N ILE A 199 11.03 -29.94 13.72
CA ILE A 199 10.68 -31.29 14.16
C ILE A 199 9.92 -31.09 15.47
N LEU A 200 8.62 -31.34 15.47
CA LEU A 200 7.86 -31.59 16.70
C LEU A 200 7.64 -33.10 16.80
N ASN A 201 8.18 -33.69 17.87
CA ASN A 201 7.86 -35.03 18.38
C ASN A 201 6.72 -34.90 19.39
#